data_AF-A0A918N6V6-F1
#
_entry.id   AF-A0A918N6V6-F1
#
_cell.length_a   1.000
_cell.length_b   1.000
_cell.length_c   1.000
_cell.angle_alpha   90.00
_cell.angle_beta   90.00
_cell.angle_gamma   90.00
#
_symmetry.space_group_name_H-M   'P 1'
#
loop_
_entity.id
_entity.type
_entity.pdbx_description
1 polymer ?
#
loop_
_entity_poly.entity_id
_entity_poly.type
_entity_poly.pdbx_seq_one_letter_code
_entity_poly.pdbx_strand_id
1 'polypeptide(L)'
;MTAKSLFDGSVPEAVSEQLISASARQIAHLIDTLHMTLDLDQVVLGGSIGLQPTYLSQVKALLISRELIDGPRIEVAECGHLSGVQGAAFIAERQLLMDLAND
;
A
#
# COMPACT_ATOMS: atom_id res chain seq x y z
N MET A 1 -17.85 -9.77 12.81
CA MET A 1 -17.44 -8.54 12.10
C MET A 1 -16.14 -8.87 11.34
N THR A 2 -16.10 -8.61 10.04
CA THR A 2 -14.93 -8.86 9.18
C THR A 2 -14.45 -7.54 8.57
N ALA A 3 -13.26 -7.50 7.98
CA ALA A 3 -12.81 -6.31 7.25
C ALA A 3 -13.76 -5.96 6.11
N LYS A 4 -14.21 -6.97 5.34
CA LYS A 4 -15.17 -6.78 4.23
C LYS A 4 -16.46 -6.10 4.71
N SER A 5 -16.98 -6.50 5.88
CA SER A 5 -18.22 -5.90 6.42
C SER A 5 -18.11 -4.41 6.74
N LEU A 6 -16.89 -3.88 6.91
CA LEU A 6 -16.67 -2.44 7.10
C LEU A 6 -16.89 -1.67 5.80
N PHE A 7 -16.57 -2.25 4.65
CA PHE A 7 -16.61 -1.56 3.35
C PHE A 7 -17.90 -1.82 2.55
N ASP A 8 -18.69 -2.82 2.90
CA ASP A 8 -19.91 -3.20 2.16
C ASP A 8 -21.22 -2.66 2.77
N GLY A 9 -21.13 -1.82 3.81
CA GLY A 9 -22.29 -1.21 4.47
C GLY A 9 -23.02 -2.13 5.45
N SER A 10 -22.49 -3.32 5.74
CA SER A 10 -23.09 -4.26 6.70
C SER A 10 -22.92 -3.84 8.17
N VAL A 11 -22.14 -2.79 8.44
CA VAL A 11 -21.94 -2.23 9.78
C VAL A 11 -22.34 -0.74 9.80
N PRO A 12 -22.70 -0.18 10.97
CA PRO A 12 -22.95 1.24 11.10
C PRO A 12 -21.78 2.09 10.60
N GLU A 13 -22.09 3.14 9.84
CA GLU A 13 -21.11 4.03 9.19
C GLU A 13 -20.08 4.57 10.17
N ALA A 14 -20.51 5.09 11.32
CA ALA A 14 -19.60 5.61 12.35
C ALA A 14 -18.57 4.57 12.84
N VAL A 15 -18.96 3.30 12.94
CA VAL A 15 -18.04 2.20 13.32
C VAL A 15 -17.06 1.92 12.18
N SER A 16 -17.54 1.88 10.94
CA SER A 16 -16.71 1.69 9.76
C SER A 16 -15.68 2.80 9.63
N GLU A 17 -16.11 4.07 9.66
CA GLU A 17 -15.25 5.24 9.57
C GLU A 17 -14.17 5.25 10.65
N GLN A 18 -14.54 4.96 11.89
CA GLN A 18 -13.58 4.94 13.00
C GLN A 18 -12.48 3.89 12.79
N LEU A 19 -12.85 2.66 12.40
CA LEU A 19 -11.90 1.56 12.22
C LEU A 19 -11.04 1.73 10.97
N ILE A 20 -11.65 2.15 9.86
CA ILE A 20 -10.95 2.46 8.61
C ILE A 20 -9.93 3.59 8.85
N SER A 21 -10.35 4.67 9.51
CA SER A 21 -9.46 5.81 9.82
C SER A 21 -8.32 5.43 10.76
N ALA A 22 -8.59 4.57 11.75
CA ALA A 22 -7.56 4.07 12.65
C ALA A 22 -6.49 3.28 11.88
N SER A 23 -6.91 2.40 10.97
CA SER A 23 -6.00 1.65 10.11
C SER A 23 -5.22 2.56 9.15
N ALA A 24 -5.89 3.50 8.48
CA ALA A 24 -5.25 4.44 7.55
C ALA A 24 -4.18 5.29 8.26
N ARG A 25 -4.41 5.72 9.51
CA ARG A 25 -3.40 6.42 10.33
C ARG A 25 -2.16 5.58 10.60
N GLN A 26 -2.33 4.29 10.89
CA GLN A 26 -1.20 3.40 11.12
C GLN A 26 -0.39 3.17 9.85
N ILE A 27 -1.05 3.01 8.70
CA ILE A 27 -0.36 2.88 7.41
C ILE A 27 0.35 4.18 7.02
N ALA A 28 -0.28 5.34 7.17
CA ALA A 28 0.38 6.63 6.93
C ALA A 28 1.63 6.79 7.81
N HIS A 29 1.55 6.43 9.09
CA HIS A 29 2.71 6.47 9.99
C HIS A 29 3.82 5.49 9.56
N LEU A 30 3.48 4.29 9.11
CA LEU A 30 4.45 3.33 8.58
C LEU A 30 5.17 3.89 7.34
N ILE A 31 4.42 4.43 6.39
CA ILE A 31 4.98 5.03 5.17
C ILE A 31 5.94 6.17 5.52
N ASP A 32 5.51 7.08 6.39
CA ASP A 32 6.30 8.20 6.89
C ASP A 32 7.62 7.72 7.52
N THR A 33 7.54 6.72 8.41
CA THR A 33 8.72 6.12 9.06
C THR A 33 9.68 5.49 8.04
N LEU A 34 9.16 4.73 7.08
CA LEU A 34 9.98 4.09 6.06
C LEU A 34 10.62 5.12 5.12
N HIS A 35 9.89 6.16 4.73
CA HIS A 35 10.44 7.24 3.91
C HIS A 35 11.53 8.01 4.66
N MET A 36 11.33 8.38 5.92
CA MET A 36 12.38 9.02 6.73
C MET A 36 13.64 8.16 6.88
N THR A 37 13.51 6.84 6.84
CA THR A 37 14.63 5.90 7.04
C THR A 37 15.34 5.54 5.73
N LEU A 38 14.58 5.43 4.63
CA LEU A 38 15.04 4.84 3.37
C LEU A 38 14.97 5.81 2.18
N ASP A 39 14.47 7.03 2.40
CA ASP A 39 14.25 8.05 1.37
C ASP A 39 13.43 7.51 0.19
N LEU A 40 12.23 7.00 0.50
CA LEU A 40 11.38 6.34 -0.49
C LEU A 40 10.88 7.33 -1.55
N ASP A 41 11.06 7.01 -2.83
CA ASP A 41 10.45 7.76 -3.94
C ASP A 41 8.96 7.43 -4.14
N GLN A 42 8.57 6.18 -3.87
CA GLN A 42 7.25 5.65 -4.20
C GLN A 42 6.83 4.52 -3.28
N VAL A 43 5.54 4.47 -2.98
CA VAL A 43 4.86 3.39 -2.28
C VAL A 43 3.65 2.93 -3.09
N VAL A 44 3.52 1.62 -3.28
CA VAL A 44 2.39 1.00 -3.97
C VAL A 44 1.57 0.22 -2.95
N LEU A 45 0.28 0.54 -2.81
CA LEU A 45 -0.64 -0.13 -1.91
C LEU A 45 -1.42 -1.22 -2.66
N GLY A 46 -1.32 -2.46 -2.17
CA GLY A 46 -2.07 -3.60 -2.67
C GLY A 46 -3.07 -4.15 -1.66
N GLY A 47 -3.58 -5.34 -1.96
CA GLY A 47 -4.56 -6.04 -1.12
C GLY A 47 -5.96 -5.43 -1.22
N SER A 48 -6.97 -6.21 -0.83
CA SER A 48 -8.38 -5.85 -1.01
C SER A 48 -8.80 -4.57 -0.28
N ILE A 49 -8.14 -4.24 0.83
CA ILE A 49 -8.37 -3.02 1.63
C ILE A 49 -7.59 -1.83 1.06
N GLY A 50 -6.30 -2.01 0.78
CA GLY A 50 -5.43 -0.94 0.27
C GLY A 50 -5.87 -0.39 -1.09
N LEU A 51 -6.58 -1.23 -1.86
CA LEU A 51 -7.17 -0.86 -3.15
C LEU A 51 -8.54 -0.15 -3.03
N GLN A 52 -9.13 -0.04 -1.83
CA GLN A 52 -10.39 0.69 -1.67
C GLN A 52 -10.17 2.19 -1.86
N PRO A 53 -10.94 2.88 -2.73
CA PRO A 53 -10.73 4.30 -3.02
C PRO A 53 -10.77 5.20 -1.78
N THR A 54 -11.68 4.90 -0.84
CA THR A 54 -11.83 5.64 0.42
C THR A 54 -10.61 5.45 1.32
N TYR A 55 -10.08 4.23 1.40
CA TYR A 55 -8.88 3.92 2.19
C TYR A 55 -7.65 4.64 1.64
N LEU A 56 -7.40 4.53 0.33
CA LEU A 56 -6.28 5.18 -0.33
C LEU A 56 -6.33 6.71 -0.15
N SER A 57 -7.51 7.30 -0.32
CA SER A 57 -7.70 8.75 -0.18
C SER A 57 -7.39 9.22 1.24
N GLN A 58 -7.81 8.45 2.27
CA GLN A 58 -7.48 8.77 3.66
C GLN A 58 -5.98 8.68 3.93
N VAL A 59 -5.30 7.64 3.46
CA VAL A 59 -3.85 7.50 3.62
C VAL A 59 -3.11 8.69 2.97
N LYS A 60 -3.48 9.06 1.74
CA LYS A 60 -2.91 10.22 1.05
C LYS A 60 -3.13 11.53 1.82
N ALA A 61 -4.35 11.78 2.30
CA ALA A 61 -4.67 12.98 3.08
C ALA A 61 -3.86 13.08 4.38
N LEU A 62 -3.69 11.95 5.08
CA LEU A 62 -2.93 11.88 6.32
C LEU A 62 -1.44 12.16 6.11
N LEU A 63 -0.87 11.75 4.97
CA LEU A 63 0.53 12.03 4.62
C LEU A 63 0.74 13.50 4.26
N ILE A 64 -0.20 14.11 3.52
CA ILE A 64 -0.14 15.55 3.19
C ILE A 64 -0.20 16.41 4.46
N SER A 65 -1.07 16.05 5.42
CA SER A 65 -1.21 16.79 6.68
C SER A 65 0.02 16.77 7.59
N ARG A 66 1.03 15.94 7.29
CA ARG A 66 2.26 15.79 8.07
C ARG A 66 3.42 16.67 7.56
N GLU A 67 3.16 17.57 6.62
CA GLU A 67 4.14 18.52 6.07
C GLU A 67 5.36 17.89 5.37
N LEU A 68 5.22 16.64 4.89
CA LEU A 68 6.16 16.09 3.91
C LEU A 68 5.97 16.84 2.58
N ILE A 69 6.67 17.96 2.42
CA ILE A 69 6.70 18.72 1.17
C ILE A 69 7.17 17.82 -0.01
N ASP A 70 7.92 16.75 0.29
CA ASP A 70 8.49 15.80 -0.68
C ASP A 70 8.25 14.31 -0.28
N GLY A 71 7.05 13.98 0.21
CA GLY A 71 6.71 12.59 0.57
C GLY A 71 6.64 11.64 -0.65
N PRO A 72 6.73 10.30 -0.44
CA PRO A 72 6.72 9.33 -1.54
C PRO A 72 5.42 9.42 -2.33
N ARG A 73 5.48 9.19 -3.65
CA ARG A 73 4.28 9.03 -4.47
C ARG A 73 3.50 7.78 -4.02
N ILE A 74 2.21 7.93 -3.77
CA ILE A 74 1.34 6.82 -3.33
C ILE A 74 0.45 6.35 -4.48
N GLU A 75 0.62 5.10 -4.89
CA GLU A 75 -0.10 4.49 -6.03
C GLU A 75 -0.80 3.18 -5.65
N VAL A 76 -1.69 2.73 -6.53
CA VAL A 76 -2.39 1.44 -6.40
C VAL A 76 -1.61 0.32 -7.07
N ALA A 77 -1.65 -0.88 -6.48
CA ALA A 77 -1.06 -2.06 -7.11
C ALA A 77 -1.89 -2.52 -8.31
N GLU A 78 -1.23 -2.76 -9.45
CA GLU A 78 -1.91 -3.12 -10.71
C GLU A 78 -1.78 -4.62 -11.06
N CYS A 79 -0.80 -5.33 -10.52
CA CYS A 79 -0.52 -6.73 -10.87
C CYS A 79 -1.57 -7.74 -10.32
N GLY A 80 -2.55 -7.26 -9.56
CA GLY A 80 -3.68 -8.05 -9.08
C GLY A 80 -3.29 -9.34 -8.33
N HIS A 81 -4.12 -10.37 -8.47
CA HIS A 81 -3.99 -11.64 -7.73
C HIS A 81 -2.77 -12.49 -8.10
N LEU A 82 -2.15 -12.27 -9.27
CA LEU A 82 -0.98 -13.02 -9.72
C LEU A 82 0.33 -12.29 -9.44
N SER A 83 0.27 -11.13 -8.79
CA SER A 83 1.44 -10.31 -8.43
C SER A 83 2.58 -11.12 -7.81
N GLY A 84 2.26 -12.04 -6.88
CA GLY A 84 3.27 -12.91 -6.27
C GLY A 84 3.93 -13.87 -7.26
N VAL A 85 3.15 -14.49 -8.15
CA VAL A 85 3.67 -15.43 -9.16
C VAL A 85 4.50 -14.69 -10.21
N GLN A 86 3.99 -13.56 -10.70
CA GLN A 86 4.68 -12.72 -11.67
C GLN A 86 5.99 -12.15 -11.11
N GLY A 87 5.97 -11.67 -9.87
CA GLY A 87 7.17 -11.19 -9.19
C GLY A 87 8.21 -12.28 -8.99
N ALA A 88 7.79 -13.47 -8.56
CA ALA A 88 8.70 -14.61 -8.40
C ALA A 88 9.35 -15.02 -9.74
N ALA A 89 8.56 -15.11 -10.81
CA ALA A 89 9.07 -15.42 -12.14
C ALA A 89 10.07 -14.37 -12.63
N PHE A 90 9.75 -13.08 -12.46
CA PHE A 90 10.63 -11.97 -12.84
C PHE A 90 11.97 -12.00 -12.10
N ILE A 91 11.95 -12.28 -10.79
CA ILE A 91 13.18 -12.38 -10.00
C ILE A 91 14.02 -13.58 -10.46
N ALA A 92 13.40 -14.74 -10.68
CA ALA A 92 14.11 -15.95 -11.12
C ALA A 92 14.76 -15.78 -12.50
N GLU A 93 14.04 -15.18 -13.45
CA GLU A 93 14.56 -14.86 -14.78
C GLU A 93 15.78 -13.92 -14.70
N ARG A 94 15.69 -12.87 -13.87
CA ARG A 94 16.81 -11.93 -13.70
C ARG A 94 18.03 -12.59 -13.05
N GLN A 95 17.84 -13.48 -12.09
CA GLN A 95 18.96 -14.20 -11.47
C GLN A 95 19.66 -15.08 -12.51
N LEU A 96 18.90 -15.83 -13.31
CA LEU A 96 19.47 -16.69 -14.35
C LEU A 96 20.29 -15.87 -15.38
N LEU A 97 19.79 -14.71 -15.78
CA LEU A 97 20.50 -13.82 -16.69
C LEU A 97 21.78 -13.24 -16.07
N MET A 98 21.77 -12.93 -14.77
CA MET A 98 22.97 -12.47 -14.06
C MET A 98 24.01 -13.58 -13.95
N ASP A 99 23.60 -14.81 -13.69
CA ASP A 99 24.52 -15.96 -13.59
C ASP A 99 25.19 -16.22 -14.94
N LEU A 100 24.41 -16.23 -16.03
CA LEU A 100 24.91 -16.41 -17.40
C LEU A 100 25.83 -15.29 -17.90
N ALA A 101 25.73 -14.08 -17.34
CA ALA A 101 26.57 -12.94 -17.71
C ALA A 101 27.91 -12.93 -16.95
N ASN A 102 28.05 -13.74 -15.90
CA ASN A 102 29.25 -13.84 -15.07
C ASN A 102 30.08 -15.11 -15.36
N ASP A 103 29.60 -15.99 -16.24
CA ASP A 103 30.31 -17.15 -16.81
C ASP A 103 30.98 -16.80 -18.15
#